data_AF-A0AAU4K046-F1
#
_entry.id   AF-A0AAU4K046-F1
#
_cell.length_a   1.000
_cell.length_b   1.000
_cell.length_c   1.000
_cell.angle_alpha   90.00
_cell.angle_beta   90.00
_cell.angle_gamma   90.00
#
_symmetry.space_group_name_H-M   'P 1'
#
loop_
_entity.id
_entity.type
_entity.pdbx_description
1 polymer ?
#
loop_
_entity_poly.entity_id
_entity_poly.type
_entity_poly.pdbx_seq_one_letter_code
_entity_poly.pdbx_strand_id
1 'polypeptide(L)'
;MTDLVPTDQIEQIVGVARHPNRHYARAVSAEQTVYILHSRECLDSGIDLRRCMFSTALDRGIDITQWDGHEDAPVLVAVALPTGRLIPSTGAADPVDGGAR
;
A
#
# COMPACT_ATOMS: atom_id res chain seq x y z
N MET A 1 -10.01 -2.27 10.38
CA MET A 1 -10.69 -3.39 9.73
C MET A 1 -10.64 -3.09 8.24
N THR A 2 -9.79 -3.82 7.52
CA THR A 2 -9.61 -3.63 6.07
C THR A 2 -10.66 -4.45 5.32
N ASP A 3 -11.50 -3.78 4.55
CA ASP A 3 -12.47 -4.43 3.68
C ASP A 3 -11.83 -4.86 2.37
N LEU A 4 -12.19 -6.07 1.91
CA LEU A 4 -11.69 -6.60 0.65
C LEU A 4 -12.53 -6.02 -0.50
N VAL A 5 -11.89 -5.19 -1.32
CA VAL A 5 -12.45 -4.70 -2.57
C VAL A 5 -12.13 -5.71 -3.69
N PRO A 6 -13.08 -6.01 -4.60
CA PRO A 6 -12.80 -6.83 -5.78
C PRO A 6 -11.58 -6.36 -6.57
N THR A 7 -10.85 -7.32 -7.17
CA THR A 7 -9.52 -7.11 -7.77
C THR A 7 -9.53 -6.12 -8.94
N ASP A 8 -10.59 -6.15 -9.74
CA ASP A 8 -10.83 -5.24 -10.87
C ASP A 8 -11.20 -3.83 -10.42
N GLN A 9 -11.94 -3.71 -9.32
CA GLN A 9 -12.37 -2.42 -8.77
C GLN A 9 -11.22 -1.70 -8.05
N ILE A 10 -10.37 -2.42 -7.32
CA ILE A 10 -9.28 -1.79 -6.54
C ILE A 10 -8.23 -1.12 -7.44
N GLU A 11 -7.93 -1.69 -8.61
CA GLU A 11 -7.02 -1.08 -9.59
C GLU A 11 -7.58 0.22 -10.16
N GLN A 12 -8.90 0.26 -10.40
CA GLN A 12 -9.59 1.48 -10.85
C GLN A 12 -9.65 2.55 -9.76
N ILE A 13 -9.94 2.15 -8.51
CA ILE A 13 -10.02 3.07 -7.37
C ILE A 13 -8.65 3.68 -7.10
N VAL A 14 -7.59 2.87 -7.02
CA VAL A 14 -6.23 3.37 -6.78
C VAL A 14 -5.70 4.12 -8.01
N GLY A 15 -6.12 3.75 -9.22
CA GLY A 15 -5.78 4.46 -10.46
C GLY A 15 -4.49 3.98 -11.13
N VAL A 16 -3.98 2.80 -10.73
CA VAL A 16 -2.82 2.15 -11.36
C VAL A 16 -3.05 0.65 -11.50
N ALA A 17 -2.41 0.05 -12.51
CA ALA A 17 -2.35 -1.39 -12.63
C ALA A 17 -1.46 -2.00 -11.53
N ARG A 18 -1.78 -3.23 -11.14
CA ARG A 18 -1.03 -3.97 -10.13
C ARG A 18 0.42 -4.22 -10.54
N HIS A 19 1.35 -3.84 -9.68
CA HIS A 19 2.77 -4.04 -9.91
C HIS A 19 3.20 -5.46 -9.50
N PRO A 20 4.19 -6.07 -10.16
CA PRO A 20 4.68 -7.42 -9.83
C PRO A 20 4.98 -7.62 -8.34
N ASN A 21 5.71 -6.69 -7.73
CA ASN A 21 6.24 -6.80 -6.35
C ASN A 21 6.02 -5.54 -5.49
N ARG A 22 5.26 -4.54 -5.95
CA ARG A 22 5.04 -3.29 -5.20
C ARG A 22 3.60 -3.08 -4.82
N HIS A 23 3.40 -2.44 -3.68
CA HIS A 23 2.11 -2.05 -3.15
C HIS A 23 1.86 -0.58 -3.45
N TYR A 24 0.68 -0.28 -3.95
CA TYR A 24 0.23 1.08 -4.16
C TYR A 24 -0.94 1.37 -3.24
N ALA A 25 -1.18 2.63 -2.96
CA ALA A 25 -2.36 3.05 -2.23
C ALA A 25 -2.88 4.38 -2.76
N ARG A 26 -4.11 4.70 -2.40
CA ARG A 26 -4.71 6.00 -2.66
C ARG A 26 -5.55 6.39 -1.45
N ALA A 27 -5.24 7.54 -0.86
CA ALA A 27 -6.11 8.16 0.12
C ALA A 27 -7.18 8.96 -0.63
N VAL A 28 -8.41 8.46 -0.68
CA VAL A 28 -9.52 9.15 -1.34
C VAL A 28 -10.11 10.14 -0.33
N SER A 29 -9.77 11.42 -0.49
CA SER A 29 -10.10 12.46 0.48
C SER A 29 -11.61 12.64 0.63
N ALA A 30 -12.35 12.56 -0.48
CA ALA A 30 -13.80 12.67 -0.52
C ALA A 30 -14.53 11.57 0.26
N GLU A 31 -13.91 10.39 0.38
CA GLU A 31 -14.46 9.22 1.07
C GLU A 31 -13.86 9.03 2.47
N GLN A 32 -12.88 9.86 2.84
CA GLN A 32 -12.08 9.72 4.05
C GLN A 32 -11.54 8.29 4.24
N THR A 33 -11.20 7.64 3.11
CA THR A 33 -10.86 6.22 3.07
C THR A 33 -9.56 6.02 2.30
N VAL A 34 -8.70 5.13 2.82
CA VAL A 34 -7.44 4.76 2.16
C VAL A 34 -7.57 3.36 1.59
N TYR A 35 -7.33 3.25 0.29
CA TYR A 35 -7.36 2.00 -0.44
C TYR A 35 -5.94 1.51 -0.68
N ILE A 36 -5.71 0.21 -0.50
CA ILE A 36 -4.43 -0.42 -0.81
C ILE A 36 -4.56 -1.44 -1.94
N LEU A 37 -3.73 -1.28 -2.95
CA LEU A 37 -3.51 -2.22 -4.03
C LEU A 37 -2.29 -3.08 -3.72
N HIS A 38 -2.53 -4.33 -3.34
CA HIS A 38 -1.48 -5.32 -3.13
C HIS A 38 -0.74 -5.68 -4.42
N SER A 39 0.53 -6.06 -4.31
CA SER A 39 1.31 -6.55 -5.46
C SER A 39 0.71 -7.82 -6.07
N ARG A 40 1.14 -8.14 -7.30
CA ARG A 40 0.78 -9.39 -7.98
C ARG A 40 1.29 -10.60 -7.21
N GLU A 41 2.52 -10.54 -6.71
CA GLU A 41 3.11 -11.56 -5.85
C GLU A 41 2.24 -11.85 -4.61
N CYS A 42 1.76 -10.81 -3.91
CA CYS A 42 0.87 -11.02 -2.76
C CYS A 42 -0.45 -11.71 -3.16
N LEU A 43 -1.03 -11.32 -4.30
CA LEU A 43 -2.25 -11.94 -4.81
C LEU A 43 -2.01 -13.41 -5.17
N ASP A 44 -0.93 -13.70 -5.89
CA ASP A 44 -0.62 -15.03 -6.42
C ASP A 44 -0.06 -15.98 -5.35
N SER A 45 0.46 -15.45 -4.24
CA SER A 45 0.95 -16.24 -3.09
C SER A 45 -0.15 -16.99 -2.33
N GLY A 46 -1.43 -16.64 -2.54
CA GLY A 46 -2.56 -17.25 -1.87
C GLY A 46 -2.69 -16.89 -0.38
N ILE A 47 -1.91 -15.93 0.13
CA ILE A 47 -2.09 -15.42 1.49
C ILE A 47 -3.45 -14.73 1.64
N ASP A 48 -3.99 -14.74 2.86
CA ASP A 48 -5.05 -13.80 3.20
C ASP A 48 -4.48 -12.38 3.16
N LEU A 49 -4.89 -11.58 2.17
CA LEU A 49 -4.39 -10.21 1.99
C LEU A 49 -4.64 -9.33 3.20
N ARG A 50 -5.63 -9.63 4.05
CA ARG A 50 -5.85 -8.91 5.31
C ARG A 50 -4.73 -9.15 6.33
N ARG A 51 -3.97 -10.24 6.18
CA ARG A 51 -2.79 -10.57 6.99
C ARG A 51 -1.49 -10.04 6.37
N CYS A 52 -1.55 -9.44 5.19
CA CYS A 52 -0.39 -8.78 4.60
C CYS A 52 0.08 -7.65 5.54
N MET A 53 1.40 -7.46 5.64
CA MET A 53 1.98 -6.44 6.53
C MET A 53 1.47 -5.03 6.20
N PHE A 54 1.18 -4.75 4.93
CA PHE A 54 0.66 -3.47 4.50
C PHE A 54 -0.81 -3.26 4.89
N SER A 55 -1.65 -4.30 4.88
CA SER A 55 -3.03 -4.23 5.40
C SER A 55 -3.03 -4.04 6.91
N THR A 56 -2.13 -4.73 7.61
CA THR A 56 -1.95 -4.54 9.05
C THR A 56 -1.48 -3.13 9.37
N ALA A 57 -0.60 -2.55 8.53
CA ALA A 57 -0.16 -1.18 8.67
C ALA A 57 -1.30 -0.17 8.42
N LEU A 58 -2.15 -0.44 7.43
CA LEU A 58 -3.35 0.36 7.14
C LEU A 58 -4.37 0.33 8.30
N ASP A 59 -4.55 -0.82 8.96
CA ASP A 59 -5.42 -0.95 10.13
C ASP A 59 -4.96 -0.08 11.32
N ARG A 60 -3.70 0.36 11.35
CA ARG A 60 -3.18 1.32 12.35
C ARG A 60 -3.45 2.79 11.99
N GLY A 61 -4.10 3.02 10.85
CA GLY A 61 -4.31 4.33 10.28
C GLY A 61 -3.08 4.88 9.55
N ILE A 62 -3.29 6.03 8.92
CA ILE A 62 -2.24 6.81 8.26
C ILE A 62 -1.90 8.05 9.10
N ASP A 63 -0.67 8.54 8.97
CA ASP A 63 -0.29 9.84 9.50
C ASP A 63 -0.64 10.92 8.46
N ILE A 64 -1.62 11.77 8.77
CA ILE A 64 -2.09 12.81 7.86
C ILE A 64 -0.95 13.74 7.43
N THR A 65 0.00 14.02 8.32
CA THR A 65 1.15 14.88 8.01
C THR A 65 2.07 14.26 6.96
N GLN A 66 2.21 12.93 6.96
CA GLN A 66 3.03 12.23 5.96
C GLN A 66 2.29 12.01 4.64
N TRP A 67 0.97 12.08 4.66
CA TRP A 67 0.10 11.91 3.49
C TRP A 67 -0.35 13.24 2.87
N ASP A 68 -0.05 14.37 3.51
CA ASP A 68 -0.32 15.72 2.99
C ASP A 68 0.34 15.93 1.63
N GLY A 69 -0.46 16.26 0.62
CA GLY A 69 -0.02 16.41 -0.77
C GLY A 69 0.10 15.11 -1.55
N HIS A 70 -0.28 13.97 -0.95
CA HIS A 70 -0.31 12.65 -1.57
C HIS A 70 -1.74 12.08 -1.71
N GLU A 71 -2.75 12.82 -1.26
CA GLU A 71 -4.15 12.44 -1.38
C GLU A 71 -4.63 12.42 -2.84
N ASP A 72 -5.67 11.63 -3.08
CA ASP A 72 -6.38 11.48 -4.35
C ASP A 72 -5.52 11.05 -5.55
N ALA A 73 -4.27 10.66 -5.31
CA ALA A 73 -3.34 10.13 -6.30
C ALA A 73 -2.81 8.74 -5.92
N PRO A 74 -2.49 7.88 -6.89
CA PRO A 74 -1.79 6.62 -6.63
C PRO A 74 -0.39 6.90 -6.08
N VAL A 75 -0.09 6.36 -4.91
CA VAL A 75 1.23 6.44 -4.29
C VAL A 75 1.80 5.06 -4.03
N LEU A 76 3.10 4.89 -4.29
CA LEU A 76 3.84 3.76 -3.78
C LEU A 76 3.87 3.86 -2.25
N VAL A 77 3.69 2.74 -1.55
CA VAL A 77 3.67 2.73 -0.08
C VAL A 77 4.75 1.85 0.52
N ALA A 78 5.19 2.22 1.72
CA ALA A 78 6.06 1.43 2.58
C ALA A 78 5.46 1.35 4.00
N VAL A 79 6.00 0.44 4.82
CA VAL A 79 5.68 0.35 6.24
C VAL A 79 6.81 0.99 7.04
N ALA A 80 6.52 2.06 7.76
CA ALA A 80 7.52 2.76 8.57
C ALA A 80 7.99 1.87 9.73
N LEU A 81 9.29 1.59 9.83
CA LEU A 81 9.84 0.71 10.89
C LEU A 81 9.52 1.14 12.33
N PRO A 82 9.55 2.45 12.70
CA PRO A 82 9.31 2.86 14.08
C PRO A 82 7.84 2.74 14.53
N THR A 83 6.90 2.95 13.61
CA THR A 83 5.45 3.05 13.93
C THR A 83 4.65 1.87 13.37
N GLY A 84 5.20 1.17 12.39
CA GLY A 84 4.51 0.18 11.56
C GLY A 84 3.31 0.75 10.80
N ARG A 85 3.27 2.06 10.56
CA ARG A 85 2.21 2.73 9.79
C ARG A 85 2.51 2.70 8.30
N LEU A 86 1.45 2.79 7.50
CA LEU A 86 1.53 2.93 6.06
C LEU A 86 1.93 4.37 5.70
N ILE A 87 3.02 4.52 4.96
CA ILE A 87 3.55 5.83 4.55
C ILE A 87 3.73 5.89 3.04
N PRO A 88 3.56 7.06 2.41
CA PRO A 88 3.97 7.25 1.02
C PRO A 88 5.47 7.04 0.92
N SER A 89 5.89 6.35 -0.14
CA SER A 89 7.29 6.09 -0.44
C SER A 89 7.62 6.68 -1.80
N THR A 90 8.73 7.41 -1.87
CA THR A 90 9.29 7.92 -3.13
C THR A 90 10.07 6.87 -3.91
N GLY A 91 10.06 5.60 -3.48
CA GLY A 91 10.92 4.53 -3.97
C GLY A 91 10.96 4.38 -5.50
N ALA A 92 12.08 4.79 -6.09
CA ALA A 92 12.75 3.92 -7.07
C ALA A 92 12.93 2.54 -6.43
N ALA A 93 12.84 1.47 -7.24
CA ALA A 93 13.03 0.10 -6.77
C ALA A 93 14.27 0.02 -5.87
N ASP A 94 14.21 -0.68 -4.74
CA ASP A 94 15.40 -0.98 -3.96
C ASP A 94 16.54 -1.48 -4.89
N PRO A 95 17.78 -0.98 -4.74
CA PRO A 95 18.92 -1.77 -5.16
C PRO A 95 18.94 -3.01 -4.27
N VAL A 96 18.62 -4.15 -4.87
CA VAL A 96 18.94 -5.48 -4.33
C VAL A 96 20.45 -5.59 -4.17
N ASP A 97 20.95 -5.49 -2.93
CA ASP A 97 22.20 -6.11 -2.42
C ASP A 97 22.49 -5.53 -1.02
N GLY A 98 22.77 -6.26 0.04
CA GLY A 98 22.97 -7.68 0.22
C GLY A 98 23.30 -7.90 1.69
N GLY A 99 22.61 -8.85 2.33
CA GLY A 99 23.05 -9.37 3.62
C GLY A 99 24.25 -10.28 3.39
N ALA A 100 25.40 -9.96 3.99
CA ALA A 100 26.38 -10.92 4.47
C ALA A 100 27.48 -10.21 5.26
N ARG A 101 27.42 -10.30 6.60
CA ARG A 101 28.57 -10.59 7.46
C ARG A 101 28.10 -11.35 8.69
#